data_AF-A0A915BR37-F1
#
_entry.id   AF-A0A915BR37-F1
#
_cell.length_a   1.000
_cell.length_b   1.000
_cell.length_c   1.000
_cell.angle_alpha   90.00
_cell.angle_beta   90.00
_cell.angle_gamma   90.00
#
_symmetry.space_group_name_H-M   'P 1'
#
loop_
_entity.id
_entity.type
_entity.pdbx_description
1 polymer ?
#
loop_
_entity_poly.entity_id
_entity_poly.type
_entity_poly.pdbx_seq_one_letter_code
_entity_poly.pdbx_strand_id
1 'polypeptide(L)'
;NQCFFCQKPSEAHEISQPNDASAAYKYEPAKVFGTLKFAGRYARTASFVRFAFDDNIETKDAPKNAFTLLCDYWRAPKPEVVLSVIGGYQNIRMSKEMQRKIVRESIMNVIDSTNGWLITTGNNSGIAEVIAKAVAERQAIRLKNGDKGQIICIGVAPWGNIEKRDEIERAVCASGERVPKIIYGKTEANSHCGHRARNLSVLKVPQSVLNADHTHFLLVDNGAQREYAEPAAIEFRADLEKELTSNGATVITVLIEGGPTTVEQAFASVARGIPLIVLAGTGKVAKLIATLKYCYDECENKDAFKSKAFDLIKQHFFPTGSQFGETARAWLNQSIWKLEEICKFDKMLLVEANSNSRKEFDIAILQQLVACKKISRLALAVQWNNIDIAREIVEEFDFEIECRHAELMTSIIENKVEFVRLLVECGVDMSQFLTWSTLDTLYEETEPYQGRELKLLCKTGKKKENKTSSVRNTIDSLTLSTVEQMLIQFTNCPPRYCNRSFGLSDEGFDDPFHELMLYAVIFSRKEMAAYFWQQTDRPLLSALIAVWLANCLRKYFQKRFNETMVTSYAEIERCSKILLKRVFTASSKRRQLDCWIQHKGTAPNGQVIW
;
A
#
# COMPACT_ATOMS: atom_id res chain seq x y z
N ASN A 1 40.26 -18.04 -30.84
CA ASN A 1 38.93 -17.38 -30.88
C ASN A 1 37.81 -18.26 -30.33
N GLN A 2 37.93 -18.77 -29.11
CA GLN A 2 36.84 -19.45 -28.41
C GLN A 2 36.74 -18.93 -26.98
N CYS A 3 35.52 -18.67 -26.51
CA CYS A 3 35.24 -18.18 -25.17
C CYS A 3 35.60 -19.25 -24.13
N PHE A 4 36.47 -18.90 -23.19
CA PHE A 4 36.97 -19.81 -22.15
C PHE A 4 35.87 -20.42 -21.26
N PHE A 5 34.69 -19.76 -21.17
CA PHE A 5 33.60 -20.18 -20.28
C PHE A 5 32.54 -21.06 -20.94
N CYS A 6 32.37 -21.00 -22.27
CA CYS A 6 31.32 -21.74 -22.96
C CYS A 6 31.77 -22.46 -24.24
N GLN A 7 33.07 -22.39 -24.58
CA GLN A 7 33.70 -23.00 -25.75
C GLN A 7 33.08 -22.64 -27.12
N LYS A 8 32.17 -21.66 -27.18
CA LYS A 8 31.67 -21.11 -28.45
C LYS A 8 32.70 -20.17 -29.09
N PRO A 9 32.69 -20.01 -30.43
CA PRO A 9 33.52 -19.02 -31.12
C PRO A 9 33.30 -17.63 -30.52
N SER A 10 34.36 -16.85 -30.32
CA SER A 10 34.27 -15.50 -29.73
C SER A 10 33.40 -14.53 -30.55
N GLU A 11 33.16 -14.83 -31.83
CA GLU A 11 32.21 -14.12 -32.70
C GLU A 11 30.73 -14.33 -32.32
N ALA A 12 30.40 -15.38 -31.55
CA ALA A 12 29.05 -15.62 -31.04
C ALA A 12 28.72 -14.81 -29.75
N HIS A 13 29.69 -14.05 -29.25
CA HIS A 13 29.48 -13.01 -28.27
C HIS A 13 29.60 -11.68 -29.00
N GLU A 14 28.52 -11.23 -29.62
CA GLU A 14 28.39 -9.82 -29.98
C GLU A 14 28.40 -9.01 -28.67
N ILE A 15 29.59 -8.65 -28.20
CA ILE A 15 29.77 -7.56 -27.27
C ILE A 15 29.62 -6.31 -28.13
N SER A 16 28.38 -5.98 -28.46
CA SER A 16 28.07 -4.66 -28.97
C SER A 16 28.22 -3.70 -27.79
N GLN A 17 29.43 -3.18 -27.58
CA GLN A 17 29.53 -1.82 -27.06
C GLN A 17 28.67 -0.94 -27.98
N PRO A 18 27.94 0.06 -27.47
CA PRO A 18 27.47 1.11 -28.36
C PRO A 18 28.71 1.59 -29.12
N ASN A 19 28.78 1.35 -30.43
CA ASN A 19 29.92 1.81 -31.21
C ASN A 19 30.03 3.33 -30.96
N ASP A 20 31.23 3.79 -30.59
CA ASP A 20 31.57 5.22 -30.61
C ASP A 20 31.38 5.73 -32.03
N ALA A 21 30.16 6.18 -32.33
CA ALA A 21 29.72 6.96 -33.47
C ALA A 21 28.21 6.82 -33.50
N SER A 22 27.48 7.95 -33.55
CA SER A 22 26.49 8.30 -34.57
C SER A 22 26.00 7.22 -35.58
N ALA A 23 25.80 5.97 -35.18
CA ALA A 23 25.02 5.00 -35.92
C ALA A 23 23.60 5.55 -35.82
N ALA A 24 23.07 6.05 -36.93
CA ALA A 24 21.75 6.63 -37.00
C ALA A 24 20.70 5.55 -36.67
N TYR A 25 20.45 5.34 -35.38
CA TYR A 25 19.31 4.57 -34.91
C TYR A 25 18.07 5.26 -35.46
N LYS A 26 17.28 4.51 -36.23
CA LYS A 26 16.00 5.00 -36.71
C LYS A 26 14.96 4.64 -35.66
N TYR A 27 14.48 5.64 -34.94
CA TYR A 27 13.39 5.45 -33.98
C TYR A 27 12.10 5.22 -34.75
N GLU A 28 11.39 4.15 -34.40
CA GLU A 28 10.11 3.78 -34.99
C GLU A 28 9.08 3.57 -33.88
N PRO A 29 7.77 3.69 -34.18
CA PRO A 29 6.73 3.38 -33.22
C PRO A 29 6.90 1.97 -32.64
N ALA A 30 6.60 1.80 -31.34
CA ALA A 30 6.76 0.52 -30.66
C ALA A 30 5.96 -0.59 -31.36
N LYS A 31 6.67 -1.60 -31.89
CA LYS A 31 6.08 -2.79 -32.55
C LYS A 31 5.97 -3.99 -31.61
N VAL A 32 6.74 -3.99 -30.52
CA VAL A 32 6.85 -5.13 -29.59
C VAL A 32 6.09 -4.81 -28.31
N PHE A 33 4.84 -5.24 -28.25
CA PHE A 33 3.95 -5.09 -27.08
C PHE A 33 2.90 -6.20 -27.07
N GLY A 34 2.23 -6.39 -25.93
CA GLY A 34 1.16 -7.38 -25.81
C GLY A 34 0.98 -7.88 -24.38
N THR A 35 0.64 -9.15 -24.26
CA THR A 35 0.53 -9.86 -22.98
C THR A 35 1.46 -11.06 -22.96
N LEU A 36 2.35 -11.15 -21.98
CA LEU A 36 3.14 -12.34 -21.69
C LEU A 36 2.30 -13.34 -20.91
N LYS A 37 2.34 -14.61 -21.29
CA LYS A 37 1.78 -15.75 -20.56
C LYS A 37 2.91 -16.66 -20.12
N PHE A 38 3.08 -16.79 -18.81
CA PHE A 38 4.15 -17.59 -18.22
C PHE A 38 3.76 -19.07 -18.12
N ALA A 39 4.72 -19.96 -18.34
CA ALA A 39 4.52 -21.40 -18.19
C ALA A 39 4.36 -21.79 -16.71
N GLY A 40 3.35 -22.60 -16.37
CA GLY A 40 3.09 -23.07 -15.00
C GLY A 40 1.71 -23.72 -14.84
N ARG A 41 1.43 -24.32 -13.65
CA ARG A 41 0.10 -24.91 -13.35
C ARG A 41 -1.02 -23.88 -13.37
N TYR A 42 -0.72 -22.65 -12.97
CA TYR A 42 -1.61 -21.50 -13.08
C TYR A 42 -0.96 -20.54 -14.08
N ALA A 43 -1.61 -20.31 -15.21
CA ALA A 43 -1.10 -19.38 -16.20
C ALA A 43 -1.19 -17.95 -15.64
N ARG A 44 -0.04 -17.39 -15.26
CA ARG A 44 0.08 -15.97 -14.91
C ARG A 44 0.30 -15.16 -16.18
N THR A 45 -0.28 -13.97 -16.23
CA THR A 45 -0.18 -13.08 -17.38
C THR A 45 0.27 -11.69 -16.95
N ALA A 46 1.12 -11.06 -17.75
CA ALA A 46 1.57 -9.70 -17.54
C ALA A 46 1.48 -8.90 -18.84
N SER A 47 0.98 -7.67 -18.78
CA SER A 47 1.02 -6.76 -19.93
C SER A 47 2.44 -6.21 -20.12
N PHE A 48 2.89 -6.06 -21.36
CA PHE A 48 4.24 -5.56 -21.62
C PHE A 48 4.31 -4.68 -22.87
N VAL A 49 5.33 -3.82 -22.89
CA VAL A 49 5.70 -2.99 -24.04
C VAL A 49 7.21 -2.76 -24.05
N ARG A 50 7.80 -2.70 -25.24
CA ARG A 50 9.18 -2.27 -25.46
C ARG A 50 9.22 -0.77 -25.75
N PHE A 51 9.98 -0.02 -24.98
CA PHE A 51 10.26 1.41 -25.16
C PHE A 51 11.68 1.61 -25.66
N ALA A 52 11.85 2.44 -26.69
CA ALA A 52 13.16 3.01 -26.99
C ALA A 52 13.46 4.12 -25.99
N PHE A 53 14.64 4.11 -25.37
CA PHE A 53 15.07 5.13 -24.42
C PHE A 53 16.59 5.21 -24.32
N ASP A 54 17.12 6.42 -24.52
CA ASP A 54 18.54 6.77 -24.49
C ASP A 54 18.67 8.29 -24.31
N ASP A 55 19.87 8.84 -24.51
CA ASP A 55 20.11 10.29 -24.38
C ASP A 55 19.48 11.13 -25.52
N ASN A 56 18.86 10.50 -26.52
CA ASN A 56 18.26 11.18 -27.66
C ASN A 56 16.98 11.91 -27.26
N ILE A 57 16.78 13.12 -27.81
CA ILE A 57 15.58 13.93 -27.54
C ILE A 57 14.29 13.25 -28.00
N GLU A 58 14.33 12.41 -29.04
CA GLU A 58 13.15 11.70 -29.57
C GLU A 58 12.59 10.68 -28.58
N THR A 59 13.39 10.18 -27.64
CA THR A 59 12.98 9.16 -26.67
C THR A 59 12.68 9.71 -25.28
N LYS A 60 12.94 11.00 -25.02
CA LYS A 60 12.77 11.63 -23.70
C LYS A 60 11.34 11.63 -23.18
N ASP A 61 10.35 11.60 -24.07
CA ASP A 61 8.93 11.53 -23.67
C ASP A 61 8.49 10.10 -23.28
N ALA A 62 9.35 9.08 -23.42
CA ALA A 62 8.98 7.69 -23.15
C ALA A 62 8.49 7.43 -21.70
N PRO A 63 9.10 7.98 -20.64
CA PRO A 63 8.60 7.81 -19.26
C PRO A 63 7.20 8.41 -19.07
N LYS A 64 6.94 9.59 -19.66
CA LYS A 64 5.61 10.22 -19.65
C LYS A 64 4.59 9.38 -20.40
N ASN A 65 4.96 8.87 -21.58
CA ASN A 65 4.12 7.96 -22.37
C ASN A 65 3.84 6.64 -21.62
N ALA A 66 4.79 6.14 -20.84
CA ALA A 66 4.59 4.97 -20.01
C ALA A 66 3.60 5.21 -18.87
N PHE A 67 3.61 6.39 -18.24
CA PHE A 67 2.58 6.79 -17.28
C PHE A 67 1.19 6.84 -17.92
N THR A 68 1.06 7.48 -19.10
CA THR A 68 -0.19 7.50 -19.88
C THR A 68 -0.65 6.08 -20.26
N LEU A 69 0.27 5.22 -20.70
CA LEU A 69 -0.04 3.82 -21.02
C LEU A 69 -0.62 3.07 -19.81
N LEU A 70 0.04 3.19 -18.65
CA LEU A 70 -0.37 2.51 -17.42
C LEU A 70 -1.78 2.93 -16.99
N CYS A 71 -2.04 4.24 -16.92
CA CYS A 71 -3.32 4.78 -16.45
C CYS A 71 -4.44 4.65 -17.48
N ASP A 72 -4.21 5.09 -18.72
CA ASP A 72 -5.30 5.30 -19.68
C ASP A 72 -5.61 4.05 -20.51
N TYR A 73 -4.58 3.26 -20.85
CA TYR A 73 -4.72 2.09 -21.72
C TYR A 73 -4.78 0.78 -20.94
N TRP A 74 -3.92 0.61 -19.94
CA TRP A 74 -3.92 -0.55 -19.05
C TRP A 74 -4.88 -0.39 -17.86
N ARG A 75 -5.49 0.79 -17.71
CA ARG A 75 -6.50 1.08 -16.68
C ARG A 75 -6.00 0.81 -15.26
N ALA A 76 -4.70 0.97 -15.03
CA ALA A 76 -4.15 0.93 -13.69
C ALA A 76 -4.69 2.15 -12.91
N PRO A 77 -5.22 1.97 -11.69
CA PRO A 77 -5.70 3.08 -10.88
C PRO A 77 -4.53 4.03 -10.59
N LYS A 78 -4.74 5.34 -10.74
CA LYS A 78 -3.71 6.34 -10.46
C LYS A 78 -3.23 6.19 -9.00
N PRO A 79 -1.91 6.02 -8.75
CA PRO A 79 -1.43 5.70 -7.42
C PRO A 79 -1.33 6.95 -6.56
N GLU A 80 -1.74 6.82 -5.30
CA GLU A 80 -1.44 7.82 -4.29
C GLU A 80 -0.03 7.67 -3.71
N VAL A 81 0.47 6.44 -3.66
CA VAL A 81 1.78 6.06 -3.15
C VAL A 81 2.41 5.07 -4.11
N VAL A 82 3.70 5.25 -4.38
CA VAL A 82 4.52 4.33 -5.18
C VAL A 82 5.75 3.96 -4.38
N LEU A 83 5.94 2.66 -4.17
CA LEU A 83 7.16 2.13 -3.58
C LEU A 83 8.03 1.56 -4.69
N SER A 84 9.14 2.23 -5.00
CA SER A 84 10.15 1.76 -5.95
C SER A 84 11.22 0.99 -5.20
N VAL A 85 11.22 -0.34 -5.31
CA VAL A 85 12.16 -1.18 -4.55
C VAL A 85 13.33 -1.60 -5.43
N ILE A 86 14.52 -1.22 -4.97
CA ILE A 86 15.79 -1.44 -5.65
C ILE A 86 16.66 -2.40 -4.84
N GLY A 87 17.48 -3.18 -5.54
CA GLY A 87 18.34 -4.17 -4.91
C GLY A 87 19.17 -4.92 -5.94
N GLY A 88 19.93 -5.89 -5.47
CA GLY A 88 20.83 -6.66 -6.32
C GLY A 88 20.10 -7.75 -7.12
N TYR A 89 20.69 -8.15 -8.25
CA TYR A 89 20.21 -9.27 -9.07
C TYR A 89 20.56 -10.66 -8.52
N GLN A 90 21.41 -10.71 -7.48
CA GLN A 90 21.78 -11.95 -6.80
C GLN A 90 20.76 -12.31 -5.72
N ASN A 91 20.67 -13.61 -5.39
CA ASN A 91 19.84 -14.10 -4.30
C ASN A 91 20.10 -13.32 -3.00
N ILE A 92 19.00 -12.97 -2.35
CA ILE A 92 18.97 -12.26 -1.07
C ILE A 92 19.58 -13.14 0.02
N ARG A 93 20.43 -12.53 0.85
CA ARG A 93 20.98 -13.12 2.09
C ARG A 93 20.16 -12.78 3.33
N MET A 94 19.35 -11.72 3.28
CA MET A 94 18.40 -11.33 4.33
C MET A 94 17.55 -12.53 4.79
N SER A 95 17.38 -12.67 6.11
CA SER A 95 16.66 -13.79 6.72
C SER A 95 15.20 -13.87 6.27
N LYS A 96 14.62 -15.08 6.29
CA LYS A 96 13.19 -15.27 5.96
C LYS A 96 12.26 -14.48 6.88
N GLU A 97 12.63 -14.33 8.15
CA GLU A 97 11.85 -13.54 9.10
C GLU A 97 11.85 -12.06 8.73
N MET A 98 13.01 -11.50 8.36
CA MET A 98 13.13 -10.11 7.93
C MET A 98 12.43 -9.88 6.59
N GLN A 99 12.53 -10.82 5.64
CA GLN A 99 11.73 -10.79 4.40
C GLN A 99 10.22 -10.77 4.69
N ARG A 100 9.75 -11.56 5.66
CA ARG A 100 8.34 -11.52 6.09
C ARG A 100 7.99 -10.15 6.67
N LYS A 101 8.74 -9.68 7.66
CA LYS A 101 8.49 -8.39 8.34
C LYS A 101 8.46 -7.22 7.35
N ILE A 102 9.50 -7.06 6.54
CA ILE A 102 9.64 -5.92 5.63
C ILE A 102 8.78 -6.05 4.38
N VAL A 103 8.83 -7.19 3.69
CA VAL A 103 8.12 -7.30 2.40
C VAL A 103 6.65 -7.62 2.62
N ARG A 104 6.35 -8.69 3.38
CA ARG A 104 4.97 -9.17 3.51
C ARG A 104 4.13 -8.34 4.47
N GLU A 105 4.71 -7.76 5.51
CA GLU A 105 3.95 -7.03 6.54
C GLU A 105 4.08 -5.52 6.38
N SER A 106 5.25 -4.97 6.06
CA SER A 106 5.37 -3.52 5.83
C SER A 106 4.93 -3.14 4.41
N ILE A 107 5.72 -3.49 3.40
CA ILE A 107 5.50 -3.04 2.00
C ILE A 107 4.09 -3.42 1.53
N MET A 108 3.67 -4.68 1.68
CA MET A 108 2.35 -5.09 1.20
C MET A 108 1.19 -4.42 1.95
N ASN A 109 1.34 -4.08 3.24
CA ASN A 109 0.27 -3.37 3.96
C ASN A 109 0.15 -1.93 3.48
N VAL A 110 1.26 -1.26 3.18
CA VAL A 110 1.23 0.06 2.53
C VAL A 110 0.47 0.00 1.22
N ILE A 111 0.84 -0.95 0.36
CA ILE A 111 0.25 -1.11 -0.98
C ILE A 111 -1.26 -1.41 -0.91
N ASP A 112 -1.69 -2.30 0.00
CA ASP A 112 -3.11 -2.62 0.18
C ASP A 112 -3.89 -1.42 0.76
N SER A 113 -3.30 -0.66 1.70
CA SER A 113 -3.99 0.44 2.38
C SER A 113 -4.15 1.68 1.50
N THR A 114 -3.21 1.93 0.60
CA THR A 114 -3.21 3.14 -0.25
C THR A 114 -3.55 2.84 -1.72
N ASN A 115 -3.89 1.59 -2.06
CA ASN A 115 -3.94 1.10 -3.45
C ASN A 115 -2.70 1.53 -4.26
N GLY A 116 -1.53 1.44 -3.63
CA GLY A 116 -0.27 1.93 -4.18
C GLY A 116 0.28 1.05 -5.32
N TRP A 117 1.30 1.56 -6.01
CA TRP A 117 2.03 0.77 -7.00
C TRP A 117 3.38 0.30 -6.45
N LEU A 118 3.80 -0.88 -6.90
CA LEU A 118 5.15 -1.40 -6.71
C LEU A 118 5.93 -1.30 -8.01
N ILE A 119 7.11 -0.68 -7.97
CA ILE A 119 8.06 -0.66 -9.07
C ILE A 119 9.30 -1.45 -8.66
N THR A 120 9.77 -2.34 -9.52
CA THR A 120 10.98 -3.15 -9.30
C THR A 120 11.73 -3.33 -10.62
N THR A 121 12.85 -4.05 -10.60
CA THR A 121 13.57 -4.42 -11.84
C THR A 121 12.86 -5.48 -12.69
N GLY A 122 11.83 -6.16 -12.17
CA GLY A 122 11.08 -7.18 -12.94
C GLY A 122 11.74 -8.56 -13.05
N ASN A 123 12.90 -8.75 -12.42
CA ASN A 123 13.69 -9.96 -12.55
C ASN A 123 13.20 -11.09 -11.63
N ASN A 124 13.38 -12.33 -12.07
CA ASN A 124 13.11 -13.55 -11.32
C ASN A 124 14.28 -13.96 -10.39
N SER A 125 14.89 -12.96 -9.76
CA SER A 125 15.95 -13.16 -8.77
C SER A 125 16.04 -11.96 -7.81
N GLY A 126 16.76 -12.12 -6.70
CA GLY A 126 17.01 -11.04 -5.75
C GLY A 126 15.74 -10.51 -5.08
N ILE A 127 15.67 -9.20 -4.81
CA ILE A 127 14.53 -8.57 -4.13
C ILE A 127 13.26 -8.52 -4.96
N ALA A 128 13.40 -8.38 -6.28
CA ALA A 128 12.26 -8.37 -7.19
C ALA A 128 11.47 -9.69 -7.10
N GLU A 129 12.14 -10.84 -7.00
CA GLU A 129 11.49 -12.14 -6.84
C GLU A 129 10.71 -12.23 -5.51
N VAL A 130 11.31 -11.77 -4.40
CA VAL A 130 10.68 -11.83 -3.07
C VAL A 130 9.43 -10.95 -3.03
N ILE A 131 9.48 -9.76 -3.63
CA ILE A 131 8.33 -8.86 -3.74
C ILE A 131 7.25 -9.48 -4.62
N ALA A 132 7.61 -9.96 -5.81
CA ALA A 132 6.63 -10.50 -6.74
C ALA A 132 5.91 -11.72 -6.16
N LYS A 133 6.62 -12.58 -5.42
CA LYS A 133 6.01 -13.67 -4.67
C LYS A 133 5.03 -13.17 -3.61
N ALA A 134 5.39 -12.12 -2.86
CA ALA A 134 4.50 -11.52 -1.87
C ALA A 134 3.24 -10.89 -2.51
N VAL A 135 3.39 -10.26 -3.68
CA VAL A 135 2.28 -9.75 -4.49
C VAL A 135 1.35 -10.88 -4.90
N ALA A 136 1.87 -11.99 -5.40
CA ALA A 136 1.05 -13.14 -5.79
C ALA A 136 0.32 -13.79 -4.59
N GLU A 137 1.00 -13.93 -3.45
CA GLU A 137 0.39 -14.42 -2.21
C GLU A 137 -0.75 -13.50 -1.75
N ARG A 138 -0.52 -12.18 -1.73
CA ARG A 138 -1.51 -11.19 -1.30
C ARG A 138 -2.68 -11.06 -2.27
N GLN A 139 -2.42 -11.10 -3.57
CA GLN A 139 -3.46 -11.11 -4.61
C GLN A 139 -4.39 -12.33 -4.44
N ALA A 140 -3.84 -13.50 -4.14
CA ALA A 140 -4.65 -14.69 -3.89
C ALA A 140 -5.53 -14.55 -2.64
N ILE A 141 -5.05 -13.86 -1.60
CA ILE A 141 -5.84 -13.55 -0.40
C ILE A 141 -6.99 -12.59 -0.72
N ARG A 142 -6.72 -11.50 -1.46
CA ARG A 142 -7.75 -10.54 -1.91
C ARG A 142 -8.89 -11.24 -2.66
N LEU A 143 -8.53 -12.09 -3.64
CA LEU A 143 -9.50 -12.85 -4.42
C LEU A 143 -10.33 -13.81 -3.58
N LYS A 144 -9.74 -14.46 -2.57
CA LYS A 144 -10.48 -15.33 -1.63
C LYS A 144 -11.47 -14.56 -0.77
N ASN A 145 -11.14 -13.32 -0.42
CA ASN A 145 -11.99 -12.43 0.38
C ASN A 145 -13.03 -11.67 -0.47
N GLY A 146 -13.14 -11.98 -1.77
CA GLY A 146 -14.12 -11.36 -2.68
C GLY A 146 -13.65 -10.03 -3.30
N ASP A 147 -12.45 -9.56 -2.97
CA ASP A 147 -11.85 -8.38 -3.59
C ASP A 147 -11.21 -8.73 -4.93
N LYS A 148 -11.72 -8.11 -6.00
CA LYS A 148 -11.28 -8.32 -7.38
C LYS A 148 -10.23 -7.32 -7.83
N GLY A 149 -9.81 -6.38 -6.98
CA GLY A 149 -8.74 -5.42 -7.27
C GLY A 149 -7.42 -6.13 -7.55
N GLN A 150 -6.74 -5.73 -8.64
CA GLN A 150 -5.40 -6.21 -8.96
C GLN A 150 -4.35 -5.31 -8.30
N ILE A 151 -3.41 -5.92 -7.59
CA ILE A 151 -2.22 -5.23 -7.09
C ILE A 151 -1.31 -4.90 -8.26
N ILE A 152 -0.96 -3.62 -8.43
CA ILE A 152 -0.11 -3.16 -9.53
C ILE A 152 1.36 -3.34 -9.15
N CYS A 153 2.02 -4.30 -9.79
CA CYS A 153 3.45 -4.56 -9.66
C CYS A 153 4.12 -4.48 -11.04
N ILE A 154 4.99 -3.49 -11.21
CA ILE A 154 5.62 -3.09 -12.48
C ILE A 154 7.10 -3.50 -12.44
N GLY A 155 7.54 -4.22 -13.46
CA GLY A 155 8.95 -4.50 -13.72
C GLY A 155 9.50 -3.56 -14.80
N VAL A 156 10.50 -2.75 -14.46
CA VAL A 156 11.26 -1.96 -15.44
C VAL A 156 12.58 -2.68 -15.72
N ALA A 157 12.70 -3.27 -16.90
CA ALA A 157 13.79 -4.17 -17.24
C ALA A 157 14.47 -3.76 -18.57
N PRO A 158 15.80 -3.87 -18.68
CA PRO A 158 16.49 -3.56 -19.93
C PRO A 158 16.32 -4.67 -20.97
N TRP A 159 15.73 -4.34 -22.12
CA TRP A 159 15.45 -5.27 -23.22
C TRP A 159 16.70 -6.02 -23.68
N GLY A 160 17.84 -5.32 -23.74
CA GLY A 160 19.14 -5.87 -24.10
C GLY A 160 19.65 -7.00 -23.20
N ASN A 161 19.07 -7.15 -21.99
CA ASN A 161 19.49 -8.14 -21.00
C ASN A 161 18.46 -9.28 -20.80
N ILE A 162 17.30 -9.24 -21.46
CA ILE A 162 16.22 -10.22 -21.24
C ILE A 162 16.49 -11.54 -21.96
N GLU A 163 16.40 -12.65 -21.24
CA GLU A 163 16.45 -14.00 -21.82
C GLU A 163 15.22 -14.22 -22.71
N LYS A 164 15.43 -14.81 -23.90
CA LYS A 164 14.40 -15.09 -24.91
C LYS A 164 13.73 -13.88 -25.54
N ARG A 165 14.37 -12.70 -25.51
CA ARG A 165 13.86 -11.49 -26.18
C ARG A 165 13.55 -11.71 -27.67
N ASP A 166 14.39 -12.48 -28.38
CA ASP A 166 14.21 -12.77 -29.81
C ASP A 166 13.04 -13.73 -30.08
N GLU A 167 12.68 -14.58 -29.10
CA GLU A 167 11.46 -15.40 -29.17
C GLU A 167 10.22 -14.52 -29.00
N ILE A 168 10.25 -13.55 -28.07
CA ILE A 168 9.16 -12.59 -27.85
C ILE A 168 8.94 -11.76 -29.12
N GLU A 169 10.00 -11.18 -29.68
CA GLU A 169 9.92 -10.33 -30.87
C GLU A 169 9.36 -11.09 -32.08
N ARG A 170 9.88 -12.30 -32.36
CA ARG A 170 9.36 -13.14 -33.45
C ARG A 170 7.90 -13.51 -33.25
N ALA A 171 7.51 -13.85 -32.02
CA ALA A 171 6.13 -14.25 -31.72
C ALA A 171 5.15 -13.07 -31.85
N VAL A 172 5.55 -11.86 -31.45
CA VAL A 172 4.74 -10.64 -31.68
C VAL A 172 4.58 -10.37 -33.16
N CYS A 173 5.68 -10.38 -33.93
CA CYS A 173 5.64 -10.14 -35.37
C CYS A 173 4.81 -11.19 -36.13
N ALA A 174 4.77 -12.44 -35.65
CA ALA A 174 4.04 -13.54 -36.28
C ALA A 174 2.55 -13.60 -35.91
N SER A 175 2.13 -12.99 -34.79
CA SER A 175 0.78 -13.16 -34.25
C SER A 175 -0.31 -12.56 -35.14
N GLY A 176 -0.06 -11.41 -35.78
CA GLY A 176 -1.05 -10.65 -36.54
C GLY A 176 -2.23 -10.09 -35.71
N GLU A 177 -2.30 -10.39 -34.41
CA GLU A 177 -3.31 -9.86 -33.49
C GLU A 177 -3.03 -8.41 -33.11
N ARG A 178 -4.08 -7.64 -32.81
CA ARG A 178 -3.95 -6.26 -32.33
C ARG A 178 -3.22 -6.16 -30.98
N VAL A 179 -3.42 -7.15 -30.11
CA VAL A 179 -2.73 -7.26 -28.80
C VAL A 179 -2.27 -8.72 -28.63
N PRO A 180 -1.06 -9.06 -29.11
CA PRO A 180 -0.57 -10.43 -29.12
C PRO A 180 -0.46 -11.04 -27.71
N LYS A 181 -0.90 -12.30 -27.57
CA LYS A 181 -0.67 -13.11 -26.37
C LYS A 181 0.51 -14.05 -26.59
N ILE A 182 1.65 -13.72 -25.98
CA ILE A 182 2.92 -14.40 -26.22
C ILE A 182 3.24 -15.34 -25.06
N ILE A 183 3.60 -16.58 -25.38
CA ILE A 183 4.06 -17.52 -24.36
C ILE A 183 5.51 -17.23 -24.04
N TYR A 184 5.80 -16.82 -22.81
CA TYR A 184 7.16 -16.75 -22.31
C TYR A 184 7.60 -18.15 -21.90
N GLY A 185 8.39 -18.79 -22.78
CA GLY A 185 8.79 -20.18 -22.64
C GLY A 185 9.69 -20.44 -21.43
N LYS A 186 9.94 -21.73 -21.14
CA LYS A 186 10.84 -22.12 -20.05
C LYS A 186 12.26 -21.58 -20.31
N THR A 187 12.78 -20.78 -19.40
CA THR A 187 14.15 -20.24 -19.38
C THR A 187 15.12 -21.20 -18.69
N GLU A 188 16.43 -20.99 -18.87
CA GLU A 188 17.47 -21.83 -18.25
C GLU A 188 17.37 -21.84 -16.71
N ALA A 189 16.86 -20.76 -16.10
CA ALA A 189 16.59 -20.67 -14.66
C ALA A 189 15.52 -21.67 -14.14
N ASN A 190 14.63 -22.17 -15.01
CA ASN A 190 13.65 -23.21 -14.65
C ASN A 190 14.23 -24.63 -14.69
N SER A 191 15.46 -24.80 -15.18
CA SER A 191 16.21 -26.03 -15.07
C SER A 191 17.12 -25.94 -13.85
N HIS A 192 17.07 -26.92 -12.94
CA HIS A 192 17.95 -27.00 -11.78
C HIS A 192 19.41 -27.27 -12.21
N CYS A 193 20.05 -26.33 -12.90
CA CYS A 193 21.48 -26.38 -13.17
C CYS A 193 22.22 -25.56 -12.11
N GLY A 194 22.42 -26.21 -10.96
CA GLY A 194 23.45 -25.78 -10.03
C GLY A 194 24.83 -25.71 -10.72
N HIS A 195 25.69 -24.86 -10.16
CA HIS A 195 27.16 -24.93 -10.24
C HIS A 195 27.91 -24.21 -11.38
N ARG A 196 27.30 -23.69 -12.46
CA ARG A 196 28.09 -22.97 -13.51
C ARG A 196 28.24 -21.45 -13.33
N ALA A 197 27.50 -20.82 -12.41
CA ALA A 197 27.55 -19.36 -12.19
C ALA A 197 28.70 -18.89 -11.26
N ARG A 198 29.68 -19.74 -10.92
CA ARG A 198 30.71 -19.40 -9.92
C ARG A 198 31.88 -18.56 -10.44
N ASN A 199 31.99 -18.33 -11.75
CA ASN A 199 33.12 -17.60 -12.35
C ASN A 199 32.72 -16.41 -13.23
N LEU A 200 31.62 -15.70 -12.92
CA LEU A 200 31.40 -14.36 -13.49
C LEU A 200 32.08 -13.30 -12.61
N SER A 201 32.76 -12.32 -13.24
CA SER A 201 33.26 -11.14 -12.55
C SER A 201 32.12 -10.42 -11.82
N VAL A 202 32.37 -9.87 -10.64
CA VAL A 202 31.37 -9.14 -9.79
C VAL A 202 30.63 -8.04 -10.57
N LEU A 203 31.23 -7.50 -11.63
CA LEU A 203 30.69 -6.43 -12.48
C LEU A 203 29.82 -6.92 -13.67
N LYS A 204 29.83 -8.21 -14.02
CA LYS A 204 29.04 -8.72 -15.17
C LYS A 204 27.63 -9.06 -14.75
N VAL A 205 26.65 -8.54 -15.49
CA VAL A 205 25.23 -8.83 -15.25
C VAL A 205 24.83 -10.11 -16.01
N PRO A 206 24.31 -11.15 -15.34
CA PRO A 206 23.76 -12.31 -16.02
C PRO A 206 22.49 -11.92 -16.79
N GLN A 207 22.17 -12.67 -17.85
CA GLN A 207 20.89 -12.48 -18.54
C GLN A 207 19.73 -12.61 -17.55
N SER A 208 18.81 -11.66 -17.63
CA SER A 208 17.66 -11.55 -16.75
C SER A 208 16.51 -12.40 -17.25
N VAL A 209 15.91 -13.18 -16.35
CA VAL A 209 14.65 -13.87 -16.55
C VAL A 209 13.55 -13.00 -15.98
N LEU A 210 12.50 -12.73 -16.77
CA LEU A 210 11.32 -12.00 -16.28
C LEU A 210 10.56 -12.86 -15.27
N ASN A 211 10.13 -12.25 -14.16
CA ASN A 211 9.37 -12.93 -13.12
C ASN A 211 7.88 -13.04 -13.50
N ALA A 212 7.28 -14.20 -13.21
CA ALA A 212 5.90 -14.49 -13.61
C ALA A 212 4.82 -13.79 -12.77
N ASP A 213 5.19 -13.14 -11.67
CA ASP A 213 4.28 -12.65 -10.63
C ASP A 213 4.13 -11.13 -10.68
N HIS A 214 4.90 -10.47 -11.54
CA HIS A 214 4.64 -9.10 -11.95
C HIS A 214 3.39 -9.03 -12.84
N THR A 215 2.76 -7.86 -12.81
CA THR A 215 1.53 -7.59 -13.57
C THR A 215 1.80 -6.83 -14.86
N HIS A 216 2.86 -6.01 -14.86
CA HIS A 216 3.21 -5.13 -15.97
C HIS A 216 4.72 -5.10 -16.17
N PHE A 217 5.16 -5.00 -17.43
CA PHE A 217 6.57 -4.87 -17.81
C PHE A 217 6.79 -3.70 -18.75
N LEU A 218 7.72 -2.82 -18.37
CA LEU A 218 8.25 -1.76 -19.22
C LEU A 218 9.66 -2.17 -19.63
N LEU A 219 9.82 -2.61 -20.88
CA LEU A 219 11.06 -3.16 -21.40
C LEU A 219 11.84 -2.06 -22.12
N VAL A 220 12.94 -1.60 -21.54
CA VAL A 220 13.65 -0.40 -21.98
C VAL A 220 14.81 -0.77 -22.89
N ASP A 221 14.90 -0.14 -24.06
CA ASP A 221 15.86 -0.48 -25.10
C ASP A 221 16.65 0.74 -25.57
N ASN A 222 17.97 0.68 -25.44
CA ASN A 222 18.92 1.65 -25.97
C ASN A 222 19.75 1.07 -27.13
N GLY A 223 19.35 -0.09 -27.68
CA GLY A 223 20.07 -0.80 -28.72
C GLY A 223 21.29 -1.59 -28.22
N ALA A 224 21.68 -1.47 -26.95
CA ALA A 224 22.79 -2.19 -26.37
C ALA A 224 22.38 -3.59 -25.87
N GLN A 225 23.37 -4.42 -25.54
CA GLN A 225 23.15 -5.76 -24.98
C GLN A 225 23.77 -5.90 -23.59
N ARG A 226 23.17 -6.76 -22.76
CA ARG A 226 23.65 -7.13 -21.42
C ARG A 226 23.86 -5.91 -20.52
N GLU A 227 25.02 -5.83 -19.86
CA GLU A 227 25.37 -4.77 -18.91
C GLU A 227 25.32 -3.34 -19.49
N TYR A 228 25.52 -3.17 -20.80
CA TYR A 228 25.41 -1.86 -21.46
C TYR A 228 23.96 -1.40 -21.69
N ALA A 229 22.97 -2.30 -21.55
CA ALA A 229 21.56 -1.96 -21.65
C ALA A 229 20.98 -1.45 -20.31
N GLU A 230 21.62 -1.78 -19.18
CA GLU A 230 21.14 -1.44 -17.84
C GLU A 230 21.01 0.07 -17.58
N PRO A 231 21.97 0.95 -17.96
CA PRO A 231 21.89 2.38 -17.64
C PRO A 231 20.60 3.03 -18.16
N ALA A 232 20.15 2.68 -19.36
CA ALA A 232 18.91 3.22 -19.93
C ALA A 232 17.68 2.84 -19.10
N ALA A 233 17.58 1.59 -18.62
CA ALA A 233 16.47 1.17 -17.76
C ALA A 233 16.49 1.87 -16.39
N ILE A 234 17.68 2.16 -15.86
CA ILE A 234 17.86 2.88 -14.59
C ILE A 234 17.35 4.32 -14.73
N GLU A 235 17.83 5.04 -15.75
CA GLU A 235 17.41 6.42 -16.02
C GLU A 235 15.92 6.50 -16.36
N PHE A 236 15.41 5.61 -17.21
CA PHE A 236 13.99 5.53 -17.55
C PHE A 236 13.11 5.34 -16.31
N ARG A 237 13.49 4.42 -15.41
CA ARG A 237 12.74 4.17 -14.18
C ARG A 237 12.71 5.41 -13.31
N ALA A 238 13.86 6.06 -13.15
CA ALA A 238 13.97 7.23 -12.30
C ALA A 238 13.19 8.42 -12.90
N ASP A 239 13.18 8.60 -14.23
CA ASP A 239 12.33 9.58 -14.91
C ASP A 239 10.84 9.25 -14.78
N LEU A 240 10.46 7.98 -14.85
CA LEU A 240 9.08 7.54 -14.59
C LEU A 240 8.65 7.84 -13.14
N GLU A 241 9.52 7.58 -12.17
CA GLU A 241 9.31 7.93 -10.75
C GLU A 241 9.10 9.45 -10.59
N LYS A 242 9.86 10.27 -11.32
CA LYS A 242 9.71 11.73 -11.33
C LYS A 242 8.42 12.19 -12.00
N GLU A 243 8.03 11.58 -13.11
CA GLU A 243 6.75 11.83 -13.78
C GLU A 243 5.57 11.49 -12.87
N LEU A 244 5.63 10.37 -12.15
CA LEU A 244 4.63 9.98 -11.16
C LEU A 244 4.50 11.03 -10.04
N THR A 245 5.63 11.55 -9.56
CA THR A 245 5.66 12.63 -8.55
C THR A 245 5.01 13.91 -9.09
N SER A 246 5.34 14.33 -10.31
CA SER A 246 4.73 15.48 -10.98
C SER A 246 3.22 15.33 -11.17
N ASN A 247 2.73 14.09 -11.23
CA ASN A 247 1.31 13.76 -11.34
C ASN A 247 0.61 13.56 -9.99
N GLY A 248 1.26 13.89 -8.86
CA GLY A 248 0.65 13.92 -7.53
C GLY A 248 0.77 12.61 -6.74
N ALA A 249 1.49 11.61 -7.24
CA ALA A 249 1.82 10.43 -6.45
C ALA A 249 2.98 10.73 -5.50
N THR A 250 2.99 10.13 -4.31
CA THR A 250 4.19 10.14 -3.48
C THR A 250 5.04 8.93 -3.79
N VAL A 251 6.24 9.16 -4.33
CA VAL A 251 7.18 8.10 -4.72
C VAL A 251 8.30 8.01 -3.71
N ILE A 252 8.57 6.80 -3.22
CA ILE A 252 9.65 6.52 -2.27
C ILE A 252 10.48 5.36 -2.81
N THR A 253 11.79 5.55 -2.89
CA THR A 253 12.74 4.50 -3.27
C THR A 253 13.22 3.75 -2.03
N VAL A 254 13.11 2.43 -2.03
CA VAL A 254 13.55 1.55 -0.94
C VAL A 254 14.70 0.68 -1.43
N LEU A 255 15.87 0.79 -0.79
CA LEU A 255 17.06 0.03 -1.11
C LEU A 255 17.23 -1.15 -0.13
N ILE A 256 17.19 -2.37 -0.67
CA ILE A 256 17.34 -3.62 0.07
C ILE A 256 18.48 -4.45 -0.54
N GLU A 257 19.53 -4.70 0.25
CA GLU A 257 20.82 -5.21 -0.23
C GLU A 257 21.33 -4.42 -1.45
N GLY A 258 22.14 -5.03 -2.32
CA GLY A 258 22.50 -4.41 -3.59
C GLY A 258 23.79 -4.94 -4.19
N GLY A 259 24.01 -4.62 -5.45
CA GLY A 259 25.29 -4.76 -6.14
C GLY A 259 25.74 -3.43 -6.75
N PRO A 260 26.82 -3.42 -7.54
CA PRO A 260 27.30 -2.21 -8.21
C PRO A 260 26.20 -1.39 -8.92
N THR A 261 25.29 -2.07 -9.62
CA THR A 261 24.14 -1.46 -10.31
C THR A 261 23.13 -0.79 -9.36
N THR A 262 23.06 -1.24 -8.11
CA THR A 262 22.17 -0.65 -7.10
C THR A 262 22.65 0.74 -6.66
N VAL A 263 23.96 1.03 -6.73
CA VAL A 263 24.50 2.37 -6.49
C VAL A 263 24.01 3.34 -7.57
N GLU A 264 24.06 2.91 -8.83
CA GLU A 264 23.55 3.68 -9.98
C GLU A 264 22.04 3.94 -9.85
N GLN A 265 21.28 2.91 -9.47
CA GLN A 265 19.85 3.02 -9.21
C GLN A 265 19.51 4.00 -8.09
N ALA A 266 20.25 3.95 -6.98
CA ALA A 266 20.05 4.87 -5.86
C ALA A 266 20.40 6.31 -6.25
N PHE A 267 21.52 6.49 -6.93
CA PHE A 267 21.96 7.80 -7.42
C PHE A 267 20.94 8.41 -8.38
N ALA A 268 20.41 7.63 -9.34
CA ALA A 268 19.43 8.12 -10.31
C ALA A 268 18.13 8.61 -9.65
N SER A 269 17.64 7.94 -8.60
CA SER A 269 16.48 8.40 -7.82
C SER A 269 16.82 9.66 -7.00
N VAL A 270 17.97 9.69 -6.32
CA VAL A 270 18.44 10.86 -5.53
C VAL A 270 18.62 12.09 -6.41
N ALA A 271 19.21 11.95 -7.59
CA ALA A 271 19.42 13.03 -8.56
C ALA A 271 18.10 13.67 -9.04
N ARG A 272 16.99 12.94 -8.93
CA ARG A 272 15.63 13.41 -9.26
C ARG A 272 14.86 13.90 -8.05
N GLY A 273 15.50 13.96 -6.89
CA GLY A 273 14.92 14.42 -5.63
C GLY A 273 13.92 13.44 -5.00
N ILE A 274 13.97 12.16 -5.40
CA ILE A 274 13.08 11.11 -4.89
C ILE A 274 13.63 10.61 -3.55
N PRO A 275 12.83 10.61 -2.48
CA PRO A 275 13.24 10.09 -1.18
C PRO A 275 13.80 8.66 -1.21
N LEU A 276 14.83 8.40 -0.39
CA LEU A 276 15.53 7.13 -0.36
C LEU A 276 15.54 6.54 1.06
N ILE A 277 15.04 5.32 1.22
CA ILE A 277 15.14 4.54 2.47
C ILE A 277 16.15 3.41 2.24
N VAL A 278 17.20 3.35 3.07
CA VAL A 278 18.25 2.34 2.99
C VAL A 278 18.15 1.39 4.17
N LEU A 279 17.94 0.09 3.90
CA LEU A 279 17.96 -0.95 4.95
C LEU A 279 19.39 -1.40 5.26
N ALA A 280 20.11 -0.63 6.08
CA ALA A 280 21.55 -0.73 6.36
C ALA A 280 22.03 -2.15 6.73
N GLY A 281 21.28 -2.85 7.57
CA GLY A 281 21.67 -4.18 8.07
C GLY A 281 21.39 -5.35 7.11
N THR A 282 20.87 -5.09 5.91
CA THR A 282 20.62 -6.16 4.92
C THR A 282 21.88 -6.61 4.18
N GLY A 283 22.97 -5.84 4.28
CA GLY A 283 24.29 -6.19 3.76
C GLY A 283 24.56 -5.68 2.34
N LYS A 284 25.73 -6.07 1.78
CA LYS A 284 26.23 -5.59 0.49
C LYS A 284 26.24 -4.04 0.41
N VAL A 285 25.72 -3.46 -0.67
CA VAL A 285 25.64 -2.00 -0.92
C VAL A 285 24.89 -1.25 0.19
N ALA A 286 23.81 -1.82 0.73
CA ALA A 286 23.05 -1.15 1.79
C ALA A 286 23.93 -0.86 3.02
N LYS A 287 24.77 -1.83 3.40
CA LYS A 287 25.74 -1.65 4.49
C LYS A 287 26.84 -0.65 4.13
N LEU A 288 27.31 -0.67 2.88
CA LEU A 288 28.32 0.27 2.40
C LEU A 288 27.80 1.71 2.46
N ILE A 289 26.60 1.99 1.94
CA ILE A 289 25.98 3.33 1.98
C ILE A 289 25.80 3.79 3.43
N ALA A 290 25.30 2.91 4.31
CA ALA A 290 25.16 3.25 5.73
C ALA A 290 26.50 3.63 6.37
N THR A 291 27.55 2.82 6.15
CA THR A 291 28.90 3.10 6.67
C THR A 291 29.45 4.41 6.12
N LEU A 292 29.26 4.67 4.83
CA LEU A 292 29.68 5.90 4.18
C LEU A 292 28.91 7.12 4.68
N LYS A 293 27.62 6.98 4.98
CA LYS A 293 26.82 8.06 5.56
C LYS A 293 27.36 8.48 6.93
N TYR A 294 27.63 7.52 7.82
CA TYR A 294 28.28 7.81 9.10
C TYR A 294 29.64 8.48 8.91
N CYS A 295 30.46 7.98 7.97
CA CYS A 295 31.74 8.62 7.65
C CYS A 295 31.57 10.05 7.12
N TYR A 296 30.57 10.29 6.28
CA TYR A 296 30.29 11.61 5.70
C TYR A 296 29.92 12.61 6.79
N ASP A 297 29.06 12.19 7.74
CA ASP A 297 28.60 13.03 8.84
C ASP A 297 29.73 13.35 9.85
N GLU A 298 30.69 12.45 10.03
CA GLU A 298 31.86 12.66 10.90
C GLU A 298 33.04 13.37 10.22
N CYS A 299 33.09 13.44 8.88
CA CYS A 299 34.25 13.99 8.17
C CYS A 299 34.24 15.53 8.13
N GLU A 300 35.32 16.14 8.61
CA GLU A 300 35.51 17.59 8.56
C GLU A 300 35.76 18.14 7.13
N ASN A 301 36.30 17.31 6.22
CA ASN A 301 36.60 17.70 4.83
C ASN A 301 36.28 16.58 3.81
N LYS A 302 35.86 16.98 2.61
CA LYS A 302 35.51 16.14 1.45
C LYS A 302 36.65 15.23 0.98
N ASP A 303 37.90 15.68 1.01
CA ASP A 303 39.02 14.85 0.54
C ASP A 303 39.28 13.66 1.47
N ALA A 304 39.08 13.83 2.77
CA ALA A 304 39.15 12.74 3.74
C ALA A 304 38.04 11.70 3.52
N PHE A 305 36.83 12.17 3.22
CA PHE A 305 35.72 11.28 2.83
C PHE A 305 36.06 10.48 1.57
N LYS A 306 36.55 11.13 0.50
CA LYS A 306 36.87 10.46 -0.76
C LYS A 306 37.92 9.35 -0.58
N SER A 307 38.96 9.59 0.21
CA SER A 307 39.98 8.57 0.51
C SER A 307 39.38 7.39 1.29
N LYS A 308 38.62 7.65 2.35
CA LYS A 308 37.94 6.59 3.12
C LYS A 308 36.95 5.81 2.26
N ALA A 309 36.18 6.51 1.43
CA ALA A 309 35.22 5.91 0.53
C ALA A 309 35.89 5.00 -0.50
N PHE A 310 36.99 5.45 -1.09
CA PHE A 310 37.79 4.64 -2.01
C PHE A 310 38.21 3.32 -1.36
N ASP A 311 38.77 3.37 -0.16
CA ASP A 311 39.23 2.18 0.57
C ASP A 311 38.08 1.24 0.94
N LEU A 312 36.96 1.78 1.45
CA LEU A 312 35.78 1.01 1.82
C LEU A 312 35.13 0.32 0.61
N ILE A 313 34.95 1.04 -0.50
CA ILE A 313 34.34 0.47 -1.72
C ILE A 313 35.28 -0.60 -2.30
N LYS A 314 36.60 -0.34 -2.32
CA LYS A 314 37.59 -1.32 -2.77
C LYS A 314 37.56 -2.58 -1.91
N GLN A 315 37.54 -2.45 -0.60
CA GLN A 315 37.43 -3.59 0.32
C GLN A 315 36.12 -4.37 0.12
N HIS A 316 35.03 -3.65 -0.14
CA HIS A 316 33.70 -4.24 -0.28
C HIS A 316 33.53 -5.06 -1.57
N PHE A 317 33.93 -4.52 -2.71
CA PHE A 317 33.73 -5.15 -4.01
C PHE A 317 34.93 -5.96 -4.52
N PHE A 318 36.13 -5.67 -4.02
CA PHE A 318 37.38 -6.27 -4.50
C PHE A 318 38.29 -6.77 -3.36
N PRO A 319 37.81 -7.66 -2.46
CA PRO A 319 38.67 -8.27 -1.45
C PRO A 319 39.78 -9.10 -2.12
N THR A 320 40.97 -9.06 -1.52
CA THR A 320 42.28 -9.53 -2.00
C THR A 320 42.24 -10.82 -2.83
N GLY A 321 42.87 -10.81 -4.02
CA GLY A 321 42.99 -11.97 -4.93
C GLY A 321 42.25 -11.86 -6.26
N SER A 322 41.47 -10.80 -6.48
CA SER A 322 40.86 -10.47 -7.77
C SER A 322 41.78 -9.56 -8.59
N GLN A 323 41.91 -9.80 -9.90
CA GLN A 323 42.62 -8.87 -10.79
C GLN A 323 41.89 -7.53 -10.80
N PHE A 324 42.48 -6.53 -10.13
CA PHE A 324 41.97 -5.17 -10.10
C PHE A 324 42.33 -4.47 -11.42
N GLY A 325 41.56 -4.78 -12.46
CA GLY A 325 41.72 -4.22 -13.81
C GLY A 325 41.34 -2.74 -13.90
N GLU A 326 41.65 -2.11 -15.02
CA GLU A 326 41.38 -0.68 -15.27
C GLU A 326 39.89 -0.34 -15.24
N THR A 327 39.02 -1.19 -15.79
CA THR A 327 37.56 -0.99 -15.77
C THR A 327 36.99 -0.92 -14.35
N ALA A 328 37.49 -1.76 -13.44
CA ALA A 328 37.09 -1.75 -12.04
C ALA A 328 37.53 -0.46 -11.33
N ARG A 329 38.72 0.06 -11.65
CA ARG A 329 39.19 1.37 -11.16
C ARG A 329 38.36 2.52 -11.70
N ALA A 330 38.04 2.51 -12.99
CA ALA A 330 37.23 3.55 -13.62
C ALA A 330 35.84 3.61 -12.97
N TRP A 331 35.17 2.47 -12.83
CA TRP A 331 33.88 2.38 -12.14
C TRP A 331 33.97 2.83 -10.68
N LEU A 332 35.00 2.40 -9.95
CA LEU A 332 35.25 2.81 -8.56
C LEU A 332 35.33 4.34 -8.43
N ASN A 333 36.16 4.99 -9.27
CA ASN A 333 36.32 6.44 -9.26
C ASN A 333 35.02 7.18 -9.60
N GLN A 334 34.25 6.65 -10.56
CA GLN A 334 32.93 7.19 -10.89
C GLN A 334 31.89 6.95 -9.79
N SER A 335 32.03 5.92 -8.97
CA SER A 335 31.07 5.61 -7.91
C SER A 335 31.23 6.49 -6.69
N ILE A 336 32.44 7.00 -6.42
CA ILE A 336 32.73 7.81 -5.22
C ILE A 336 31.87 9.08 -5.19
N TRP A 337 31.84 9.84 -6.28
CA TRP A 337 31.07 11.09 -6.31
C TRP A 337 29.55 10.82 -6.25
N LYS A 338 29.08 9.72 -6.85
CA LYS A 338 27.66 9.30 -6.77
C LYS A 338 27.28 8.95 -5.33
N LEU A 339 28.14 8.20 -4.64
CA LEU A 339 27.96 7.86 -3.22
C LEU A 339 28.06 9.10 -2.32
N GLU A 340 28.92 10.07 -2.63
CA GLU A 340 28.98 11.36 -1.95
C GLU A 340 27.63 12.08 -2.04
N GLU A 341 27.05 12.18 -3.24
CA GLU A 341 25.73 12.81 -3.44
C GLU A 341 24.60 12.05 -2.75
N ILE A 342 24.63 10.70 -2.75
CA ILE A 342 23.68 9.89 -1.97
C ILE A 342 23.80 10.19 -0.46
N CYS A 343 25.02 10.25 0.07
CA CYS A 343 25.24 10.51 1.50
C CYS A 343 24.85 11.94 1.91
N LYS A 344 24.99 12.90 1.01
CA LYS A 344 24.60 14.29 1.20
C LYS A 344 23.09 14.51 1.16
N PHE A 345 22.34 13.58 0.58
CA PHE A 345 20.91 13.75 0.35
C PHE A 345 20.12 13.79 1.67
N ASP A 346 19.46 14.92 1.90
CA ASP A 346 18.70 15.25 3.10
C ASP A 346 17.48 14.33 3.31
N LYS A 347 16.85 13.88 2.22
CA LYS A 347 15.70 12.97 2.27
C LYS A 347 16.10 11.49 2.28
N MET A 348 17.36 11.17 2.59
CA MET A 348 17.79 9.78 2.81
C MET A 348 17.57 9.37 4.28
N LEU A 349 16.88 8.26 4.51
CA LEU A 349 16.73 7.64 5.83
C LEU A 349 17.45 6.30 5.91
N LEU A 350 18.21 6.09 6.98
CA LEU A 350 18.80 4.80 7.31
C LEU A 350 17.88 4.05 8.28
N VAL A 351 17.64 2.78 7.99
CA VAL A 351 16.90 1.87 8.88
C VAL A 351 17.77 0.65 9.16
N GLU A 352 18.00 0.37 10.43
CA GLU A 352 18.86 -0.74 10.85
C GLU A 352 18.11 -2.07 10.77
N ALA A 353 18.78 -3.12 10.29
CA ALA A 353 18.15 -4.45 10.20
C ALA A 353 18.30 -5.23 11.51
N ASN A 354 17.62 -4.80 12.56
CA ASN A 354 17.57 -5.41 13.90
C ASN A 354 16.23 -6.15 14.18
N SER A 355 15.97 -6.58 15.42
CA SER A 355 14.70 -7.25 15.79
C SER A 355 13.45 -6.38 15.59
N ASN A 356 13.60 -5.06 15.72
CA ASN A 356 12.57 -4.02 15.60
C ASN A 356 12.46 -3.43 14.19
N SER A 357 13.25 -3.89 13.22
CA SER A 357 13.32 -3.33 11.85
C SER A 357 11.97 -3.07 11.20
N ARG A 358 10.95 -3.89 11.47
CA ARG A 358 9.61 -3.67 10.90
C ARG A 358 9.06 -2.31 11.30
N LYS A 359 9.10 -2.01 12.60
CA LYS A 359 8.56 -0.77 13.16
C LYS A 359 9.36 0.44 12.65
N GLU A 360 10.69 0.39 12.76
CA GLU A 360 11.57 1.45 12.26
C GLU A 360 11.37 1.70 10.75
N PHE A 361 11.20 0.63 9.97
CA PHE A 361 10.94 0.73 8.55
C PHE A 361 9.57 1.35 8.25
N ASP A 362 8.51 0.90 8.92
CA ASP A 362 7.18 1.46 8.75
C ASP A 362 7.16 2.96 9.13
N ILE A 363 7.84 3.34 10.22
CA ILE A 363 8.03 4.74 10.64
C ILE A 363 8.76 5.53 9.56
N ALA A 364 9.84 4.98 8.98
CA ALA A 364 10.60 5.64 7.92
C ALA A 364 9.73 5.90 6.67
N ILE A 365 8.89 4.95 6.25
CA ILE A 365 7.98 5.21 5.12
C ILE A 365 6.95 6.28 5.51
N LEU A 366 6.36 6.21 6.70
CA LEU A 366 5.42 7.23 7.18
C LEU A 366 6.04 8.63 7.23
N GLN A 367 7.26 8.76 7.76
CA GLN A 367 7.98 10.05 7.80
C GLN A 367 8.16 10.64 6.41
N GLN A 368 8.53 9.81 5.42
CA GLN A 368 8.67 10.27 4.03
C GLN A 368 7.34 10.72 3.43
N LEU A 369 6.26 9.99 3.71
CA LEU A 369 4.94 10.36 3.21
C LEU A 369 4.40 11.64 3.83
N VAL A 370 4.61 11.85 5.13
CA VAL A 370 4.29 13.11 5.81
C VAL A 370 5.04 14.26 5.17
N ALA A 371 6.34 14.10 4.98
CA ALA A 371 7.19 15.12 4.36
C ALA A 371 6.71 15.47 2.94
N CYS A 372 6.18 14.50 2.19
CA CYS A 372 5.69 14.71 0.83
C CYS A 372 4.26 15.28 0.75
N LYS A 373 3.33 14.82 1.60
CA LYS A 373 1.89 15.18 1.49
C LYS A 373 1.44 16.26 2.46
N LYS A 374 2.27 16.70 3.42
CA LYS A 374 1.87 17.57 4.55
C LYS A 374 0.66 17.03 5.34
N ILE A 375 0.51 15.71 5.38
CA ILE A 375 -0.52 15.02 6.18
C ILE A 375 0.11 14.66 7.54
N SER A 376 -0.67 14.64 8.62
CA SER A 376 -0.17 14.26 9.94
C SER A 376 0.38 12.83 9.96
N ARG A 377 1.42 12.55 10.77
CA ARG A 377 1.95 11.17 10.94
C ARG A 377 0.87 10.21 11.39
N LEU A 378 -0.05 10.69 12.23
CA LEU A 378 -1.15 9.91 12.79
C LEU A 378 -2.20 9.56 11.73
N ALA A 379 -2.62 10.51 10.88
CA ALA A 379 -3.59 10.24 9.81
C ALA A 379 -3.07 9.15 8.87
N LEU A 380 -1.79 9.17 8.51
CA LEU A 380 -1.20 8.10 7.70
C LEU A 380 -1.13 6.77 8.45
N ALA A 381 -0.76 6.76 9.74
CA ALA A 381 -0.75 5.54 10.55
C ALA A 381 -2.16 4.92 10.67
N VAL A 382 -3.19 5.75 10.84
CA VAL A 382 -4.60 5.35 10.79
C VAL A 382 -4.93 4.75 9.44
N GLN A 383 -4.69 5.45 8.33
CA GLN A 383 -4.95 4.95 6.97
C GLN A 383 -4.30 3.57 6.75
N TRP A 384 -3.08 3.39 7.23
CA TRP A 384 -2.29 2.17 7.07
C TRP A 384 -2.66 1.04 8.02
N ASN A 385 -3.61 1.30 8.93
CA ASN A 385 -4.05 0.36 9.94
C ASN A 385 -2.87 -0.19 10.78
N ASN A 386 -1.88 0.64 11.07
CA ASN A 386 -0.71 0.30 11.89
C ASN A 386 -0.80 0.90 13.30
N ILE A 387 -1.48 0.19 14.19
CA ILE A 387 -1.77 0.66 15.56
C ILE A 387 -0.51 0.86 16.40
N ASP A 388 0.53 0.06 16.17
CA ASP A 388 1.77 0.11 16.95
C ASP A 388 2.47 1.47 16.78
N ILE A 389 2.49 1.99 15.55
CA ILE A 389 3.14 3.27 15.24
C ILE A 389 2.26 4.44 15.67
N ALA A 390 0.94 4.31 15.51
CA ALA A 390 0.02 5.30 16.01
C ALA A 390 0.18 5.49 17.51
N ARG A 391 0.36 4.40 18.27
CA ARG A 391 0.60 4.46 19.72
C ARG A 391 1.86 5.26 20.06
N GLU A 392 2.96 4.98 19.39
CA GLU A 392 4.23 5.70 19.59
C GLU A 392 4.13 7.19 19.23
N ILE A 393 3.50 7.52 18.08
CA ILE A 393 3.27 8.92 17.68
C ILE A 393 2.47 9.68 18.73
N VAL A 394 1.46 9.04 19.32
CA VAL A 394 0.62 9.68 20.32
C VAL A 394 1.33 9.78 21.69
N GLU A 395 2.23 8.84 21.99
CA GLU A 395 3.04 8.81 23.22
C GLU A 395 4.23 9.80 23.21
N GLU A 396 4.77 10.20 22.05
CA GLU A 396 5.98 11.04 21.91
C GLU A 396 5.81 12.56 22.21
N PHE A 397 4.63 13.06 22.58
CA PHE A 397 4.37 14.44 23.04
C PHE A 397 4.81 15.59 22.10
N ASP A 398 3.98 15.94 21.11
CA ASP A 398 3.63 17.34 20.77
C ASP A 398 2.35 17.35 19.91
N PHE A 399 1.21 17.20 20.59
CA PHE A 399 -0.06 16.89 19.94
C PHE A 399 -0.93 18.15 19.79
N GLU A 400 -1.08 18.67 18.57
CA GLU A 400 -2.10 19.68 18.28
C GLU A 400 -3.52 19.05 18.34
N ILE A 401 -4.33 19.52 19.29
CA ILE A 401 -5.67 19.01 19.62
C ILE A 401 -6.58 18.91 18.37
N GLU A 402 -6.39 19.79 17.39
CA GLU A 402 -7.20 19.90 16.17
C GLU A 402 -7.08 18.69 15.22
N CYS A 403 -5.95 17.97 15.22
CA CYS A 403 -5.81 16.76 14.40
C CYS A 403 -6.67 15.60 14.96
N ARG A 404 -6.81 15.49 16.30
CA ARG A 404 -7.45 14.34 16.98
C ARG A 404 -8.84 14.03 16.46
N HIS A 405 -9.66 15.06 16.28
CA HIS A 405 -11.05 14.90 15.89
C HIS A 405 -11.17 14.38 14.46
N ALA A 406 -10.33 14.85 13.54
CA ALA A 406 -10.33 14.36 12.17
C ALA A 406 -9.90 12.87 12.11
N GLU A 407 -8.82 12.49 12.80
CA GLU A 407 -8.37 11.10 12.79
C GLU A 407 -9.30 10.16 13.57
N LEU A 408 -9.95 10.64 14.63
CA LEU A 408 -11.00 9.89 15.33
C LEU A 408 -12.21 9.68 14.41
N MET A 409 -12.65 10.71 13.68
CA MET A 409 -13.72 10.60 12.68
C MET A 409 -13.39 9.53 11.64
N THR A 410 -12.22 9.61 11.00
CA THR A 410 -11.79 8.62 10.01
C THR A 410 -11.73 7.21 10.59
N SER A 411 -11.17 7.06 11.80
CA SER A 411 -11.08 5.75 12.49
C SER A 411 -12.46 5.16 12.79
N ILE A 412 -13.44 6.01 13.15
CA ILE A 412 -14.83 5.59 13.34
C ILE A 412 -15.41 5.18 11.99
N ILE A 413 -15.35 6.01 10.94
CA ILE A 413 -15.92 5.73 9.62
C ILE A 413 -15.37 4.42 9.03
N GLU A 414 -14.06 4.18 9.14
CA GLU A 414 -13.39 2.98 8.62
C GLU A 414 -13.49 1.74 9.54
N ASN A 415 -14.23 1.83 10.64
CA ASN A 415 -14.43 0.75 11.60
C ASN A 415 -13.12 0.23 12.26
N LYS A 416 -12.16 1.12 12.52
CA LYS A 416 -10.85 0.82 13.13
C LYS A 416 -10.89 0.93 14.65
N VAL A 417 -11.51 -0.05 15.32
CA VAL A 417 -11.82 -0.01 16.77
C VAL A 417 -10.59 0.25 17.65
N GLU A 418 -9.45 -0.38 17.37
CA GLU A 418 -8.24 -0.22 18.19
C GLU A 418 -7.65 1.20 18.11
N PHE A 419 -7.81 1.89 16.98
CA PHE A 419 -7.44 3.30 16.86
C PHE A 419 -8.38 4.20 17.63
N VAL A 420 -9.69 3.92 17.60
CA VAL A 420 -10.68 4.64 18.42
C VAL A 420 -10.36 4.47 19.90
N ARG A 421 -9.99 3.26 20.36
CA ARG A 421 -9.54 3.02 21.75
C ARG A 421 -8.33 3.89 22.09
N LEU A 422 -7.27 3.81 21.28
CA LEU A 422 -6.03 4.55 21.49
C LEU A 422 -6.29 6.06 21.58
N LEU A 423 -7.03 6.63 20.63
CA LEU A 423 -7.28 8.08 20.60
C LEU A 423 -8.08 8.55 21.82
N VAL A 424 -9.11 7.80 22.22
CA VAL A 424 -9.88 8.11 23.44
C VAL A 424 -9.03 7.96 24.70
N GLU A 425 -8.19 6.91 24.82
CA GLU A 425 -7.23 6.73 25.92
C GLU A 425 -6.25 7.90 26.05
N CYS A 426 -5.92 8.56 24.93
CA CYS A 426 -5.00 9.69 24.87
C CYS A 426 -5.69 11.04 25.17
N GLY A 427 -6.93 11.01 25.64
CA GLY A 427 -7.64 12.19 26.17
C GLY A 427 -8.31 13.04 25.10
N VAL A 428 -8.89 12.43 24.06
CA VAL A 428 -9.83 13.14 23.19
C VAL A 428 -11.09 13.49 23.99
N ASP A 429 -11.45 14.77 24.02
CA ASP A 429 -12.69 15.21 24.66
C ASP A 429 -13.88 14.87 23.75
N MET A 430 -14.56 13.78 24.09
CA MET A 430 -15.71 13.29 23.33
C MET A 430 -16.90 14.25 23.34
N SER A 431 -16.99 15.12 24.35
CA SER A 431 -18.05 16.14 24.42
C SER A 431 -17.83 17.28 23.42
N GLN A 432 -16.57 17.59 23.10
CA GLN A 432 -16.20 18.54 22.05
C GLN A 432 -16.18 17.91 20.66
N PHE A 433 -15.79 16.63 20.58
CA PHE A 433 -15.74 15.88 19.33
C PHE A 433 -17.14 15.68 18.73
N LEU A 434 -18.06 15.13 19.53
CA LEU A 434 -19.36 14.73 19.02
C LEU A 434 -20.35 15.88 19.11
N THR A 435 -20.42 16.63 18.03
CA THR A 435 -21.47 17.63 17.83
C THR A 435 -22.51 17.12 16.84
N TRP A 436 -23.61 17.86 16.70
CA TRP A 436 -24.66 17.56 15.73
C TRP A 436 -24.11 17.41 14.30
N SER A 437 -23.20 18.30 13.91
CA SER A 437 -22.57 18.26 12.59
C SER A 437 -21.72 17.00 12.43
N THR A 438 -20.88 16.68 13.41
CA THR A 438 -20.03 15.49 13.40
C THR A 438 -20.85 14.21 13.25
N LEU A 439 -21.96 14.08 14.00
CA LEU A 439 -22.82 12.90 13.93
C LEU A 439 -23.55 12.78 12.58
N ASP A 440 -24.01 13.90 12.00
CA ASP A 440 -24.62 13.89 10.65
C ASP A 440 -23.60 13.41 9.61
N THR A 441 -22.37 13.94 9.65
CA THR A 441 -21.27 13.50 8.78
C THR A 441 -20.96 12.00 8.95
N LEU A 442 -20.93 11.48 10.19
CA LEU A 442 -20.75 10.04 10.42
C LEU A 442 -21.82 9.21 9.71
N TYR A 443 -23.10 9.56 9.84
CA TYR A 443 -24.16 8.80 9.17
C TYR A 443 -24.09 8.92 7.63
N GLU A 444 -23.60 10.05 7.12
CA GLU A 444 -23.51 10.30 5.69
C GLU A 444 -22.35 9.57 5.00
N GLU A 445 -21.16 9.56 5.61
CA GLU A 445 -19.92 9.05 5.00
C GLU A 445 -19.73 7.53 5.18
N THR A 446 -20.59 6.88 5.98
CA THR A 446 -20.47 5.45 6.28
C THR A 446 -20.96 4.55 5.14
N GLU A 447 -20.46 3.29 5.10
CA GLU A 447 -20.66 2.28 4.04
C GLU A 447 -21.91 2.46 3.15
N PRO A 448 -21.73 2.73 1.83
CA PRO A 448 -22.82 3.09 0.93
C PRO A 448 -23.92 2.03 0.82
N TYR A 449 -23.58 0.76 0.98
CA TYR A 449 -24.52 -0.35 0.86
C TYR A 449 -25.54 -0.37 2.02
N GLN A 450 -25.04 -0.34 3.26
CA GLN A 450 -25.90 -0.40 4.44
C GLN A 450 -26.74 0.88 4.57
N GLY A 451 -26.16 2.05 4.31
CA GLY A 451 -26.89 3.33 4.30
C GLY A 451 -28.08 3.33 3.33
N ARG A 452 -27.90 2.77 2.13
CA ARG A 452 -28.98 2.64 1.13
C ARG A 452 -30.09 1.71 1.60
N GLU A 453 -29.77 0.53 2.12
CA GLU A 453 -30.77 -0.40 2.63
C GLU A 453 -31.56 0.18 3.81
N LEU A 454 -30.86 0.87 4.72
CA LEU A 454 -31.47 1.54 5.86
C LEU A 454 -32.37 2.71 5.45
N LYS A 455 -32.04 3.46 4.40
CA LYS A 455 -32.92 4.52 3.87
C LYS A 455 -34.25 3.98 3.33
N LEU A 456 -34.26 2.74 2.84
CA LEU A 456 -35.49 2.08 2.36
C LEU A 456 -36.47 1.76 3.50
N LEU A 457 -36.02 1.71 4.76
CA LEU A 457 -36.91 1.65 5.94
C LEU A 457 -37.83 2.87 6.05
N CYS A 458 -37.28 4.07 5.83
CA CYS A 458 -38.02 5.32 6.08
C CYS A 458 -39.00 5.64 4.95
N LYS A 459 -38.75 5.14 3.72
CA LYS A 459 -39.65 5.33 2.57
C LYS A 459 -40.90 4.46 2.63
N THR A 460 -40.86 3.30 3.30
CA THR A 460 -42.02 2.40 3.41
C THR A 460 -43.05 2.85 4.46
N GLY A 461 -42.76 3.91 5.24
CA GLY A 461 -43.67 4.51 6.22
C GLY A 461 -44.57 5.63 5.69
N LYS A 462 -44.28 6.26 4.54
CA LYS A 462 -45.10 7.35 3.99
C LYS A 462 -46.17 6.84 3.03
N LYS A 463 -47.38 6.56 3.54
CA LYS A 463 -48.61 6.67 2.74
C LYS A 463 -49.12 8.11 2.83
N LYS A 464 -49.12 8.79 1.67
CA LYS A 464 -49.70 10.11 1.34
C LYS A 464 -49.01 11.33 1.98
N GLU A 465 -48.29 12.10 1.16
CA GLU A 465 -48.64 13.49 0.85
C GLU A 465 -47.78 14.05 -0.32
N ASN A 466 -48.24 15.17 -0.86
CA ASN A 466 -48.21 15.57 -2.27
C ASN A 466 -46.85 15.82 -2.93
N LYS A 467 -46.81 15.52 -4.23
CA LYS A 467 -45.79 15.93 -5.19
C LYS A 467 -45.72 17.46 -5.26
N THR A 468 -44.55 18.05 -5.00
CA THR A 468 -44.06 19.23 -5.74
C THR A 468 -42.53 19.31 -5.69
N SER A 469 -41.99 19.84 -6.79
CA SER A 469 -40.63 20.34 -7.02
C SER A 469 -39.44 19.38 -6.92
N SER A 470 -39.09 18.83 -8.09
CA SER A 470 -37.76 18.88 -8.70
C SER A 470 -36.70 19.70 -7.93
N VAL A 471 -35.85 19.02 -7.17
CA VAL A 471 -34.46 19.43 -6.93
C VAL A 471 -33.59 18.20 -7.11
N ARG A 472 -32.52 18.38 -7.87
CA ARG A 472 -31.54 17.37 -8.29
C ARG A 472 -31.14 16.46 -7.12
N ASN A 473 -31.19 15.15 -7.38
CA ASN A 473 -30.68 14.08 -6.54
C ASN A 473 -29.20 14.31 -6.25
N THR A 474 -28.92 14.98 -5.14
CA THR A 474 -27.57 15.08 -4.60
C THR A 474 -27.41 13.93 -3.61
N ILE A 475 -26.89 12.81 -4.15
CA ILE A 475 -26.05 11.78 -3.51
C ILE A 475 -26.71 10.89 -2.43
N ASP A 476 -26.30 9.61 -2.44
CA ASP A 476 -26.96 8.43 -1.87
C ASP A 476 -26.83 8.25 -0.33
N SER A 477 -26.55 9.29 0.45
CA SER A 477 -26.19 9.19 1.88
C SER A 477 -27.39 9.10 2.85
N LEU A 478 -27.17 8.55 4.05
CA LEU A 478 -28.12 8.44 5.16
C LEU A 478 -27.96 9.67 6.08
N THR A 479 -29.01 10.47 6.25
CA THR A 479 -28.96 11.70 7.07
C THR A 479 -29.47 11.46 8.49
N LEU A 480 -29.05 12.28 9.46
CA LEU A 480 -29.48 12.19 10.86
C LEU A 480 -31.01 12.26 11.03
N SER A 481 -31.69 13.06 10.20
CA SER A 481 -33.17 13.12 10.20
C SER A 481 -33.83 11.81 9.79
N THR A 482 -33.19 11.05 8.88
CA THR A 482 -33.67 9.73 8.47
C THR A 482 -33.48 8.72 9.60
N VAL A 483 -32.34 8.79 10.30
CA VAL A 483 -32.06 7.98 11.48
C VAL A 483 -33.04 8.28 12.60
N GLU A 484 -33.37 9.55 12.83
CA GLU A 484 -34.36 9.96 13.83
C GLU A 484 -35.74 9.32 13.56
N GLN A 485 -36.20 9.38 12.31
CA GLN A 485 -37.47 8.75 11.91
C GLN A 485 -37.46 7.24 12.13
N MET A 486 -36.33 6.59 11.83
CA MET A 486 -36.15 5.16 12.09
C MET A 486 -36.20 4.86 13.59
N LEU A 487 -35.48 5.63 14.41
CA LEU A 487 -35.46 5.47 15.85
C LEU A 487 -36.85 5.71 16.44
N ILE A 488 -37.60 6.71 15.98
CA ILE A 488 -38.99 6.96 16.40
C ILE A 488 -39.89 5.77 16.01
N GLN A 489 -39.85 5.33 14.75
CA GLN A 489 -40.67 4.22 14.25
C GLN A 489 -40.42 2.93 15.04
N PHE A 490 -39.18 2.73 15.42
CA PHE A 490 -38.77 1.58 16.18
C PHE A 490 -39.15 1.78 17.67
N THR A 491 -38.55 2.75 18.34
CA THR A 491 -38.57 2.85 19.82
C THR A 491 -39.83 3.52 20.39
N ASN A 492 -40.66 4.16 19.57
CA ASN A 492 -41.72 5.09 20.00
C ASN A 492 -41.21 6.21 20.95
N CYS A 493 -39.91 6.53 20.92
CA CYS A 493 -39.37 7.65 21.68
C CYS A 493 -39.77 8.99 21.05
N PRO A 494 -39.89 10.06 21.84
CA PRO A 494 -39.99 11.41 21.31
C PRO A 494 -38.77 11.75 20.43
N PRO A 495 -38.93 12.67 19.47
CA PRO A 495 -37.82 13.11 18.63
C PRO A 495 -36.65 13.60 19.48
N ARG A 496 -35.47 13.05 19.22
CA ARG A 496 -34.25 13.29 19.99
C ARG A 496 -33.44 14.47 19.45
N TYR A 497 -33.62 14.80 18.17
CA TYR A 497 -32.75 15.70 17.42
C TYR A 497 -33.51 16.95 16.90
N CYS A 498 -34.74 17.17 17.38
CA CYS A 498 -35.62 18.22 16.88
C CYS A 498 -35.46 19.56 17.62
N ASN A 499 -34.65 20.47 17.05
CA ASN A 499 -34.95 21.90 16.90
C ASN A 499 -33.94 22.56 15.93
N ARG A 500 -34.15 22.43 14.61
CA ARG A 500 -33.33 23.10 13.57
C ARG A 500 -33.65 24.60 13.37
N SER A 501 -34.26 25.24 14.36
CA SER A 501 -34.72 26.63 14.25
C SER A 501 -33.66 27.59 14.76
N PHE A 502 -32.85 28.12 13.84
CA PHE A 502 -32.06 29.34 13.98
C PHE A 502 -30.93 29.37 15.03
N GLY A 503 -29.71 29.11 14.56
CA GLY A 503 -28.53 29.90 14.92
C GLY A 503 -27.88 29.65 16.29
N LEU A 504 -26.58 29.33 16.22
CA LEU A 504 -25.57 29.63 17.25
C LEU A 504 -25.59 28.77 18.51
N SER A 505 -25.32 27.47 18.38
CA SER A 505 -24.32 26.74 19.17
C SER A 505 -24.21 25.31 18.63
N ASP A 506 -22.99 24.85 18.36
CA ASP A 506 -22.71 23.45 18.05
C ASP A 506 -22.73 22.68 19.38
N GLU A 507 -23.92 22.51 19.97
CA GLU A 507 -24.07 21.87 21.28
C GLU A 507 -23.65 20.39 21.20
N GLY A 508 -22.81 19.96 22.14
CA GLY A 508 -22.44 18.56 22.30
C GLY A 508 -23.58 17.72 22.88
N PHE A 509 -23.47 16.40 22.79
CA PHE A 509 -24.44 15.48 23.37
C PHE A 509 -24.20 15.25 24.87
N ASP A 510 -25.27 15.03 25.64
CA ASP A 510 -25.21 14.67 27.07
C ASP A 510 -24.41 13.37 27.32
N ASP A 511 -24.50 12.40 26.41
CA ASP A 511 -23.77 11.13 26.45
C ASP A 511 -23.26 10.80 25.03
N PRO A 512 -22.08 11.33 24.63
CA PRO A 512 -21.53 11.13 23.29
C PRO A 512 -21.31 9.65 22.94
N PHE A 513 -20.88 8.86 23.92
CA PHE A 513 -20.65 7.43 23.72
C PHE A 513 -21.95 6.66 23.47
N HIS A 514 -23.06 7.08 24.05
CA HIS A 514 -24.38 6.49 23.76
C HIS A 514 -24.77 6.68 22.29
N GLU A 515 -24.62 7.89 21.76
CA GLU A 515 -24.97 8.18 20.37
C GLU A 515 -24.04 7.45 19.38
N LEU A 516 -22.74 7.38 19.67
CA LEU A 516 -21.79 6.58 18.89
C LEU A 516 -22.05 5.06 18.99
N MET A 517 -22.52 4.57 20.14
CA MET A 517 -22.97 3.18 20.28
C MET A 517 -24.18 2.92 19.38
N LEU A 518 -25.17 3.82 19.33
CA LEU A 518 -26.33 3.69 18.44
C LEU A 518 -25.90 3.66 16.98
N TYR A 519 -25.01 4.57 16.57
CA TYR A 519 -24.37 4.56 15.26
C TYR A 519 -23.74 3.19 14.96
N ALA A 520 -22.92 2.67 15.86
CA ALA A 520 -22.23 1.39 15.67
C ALA A 520 -23.21 0.20 15.58
N VAL A 521 -24.30 0.21 16.34
CA VAL A 521 -25.37 -0.81 16.25
C VAL A 521 -26.07 -0.71 14.90
N ILE A 522 -26.43 0.48 14.43
CA ILE A 522 -27.13 0.71 13.15
C ILE A 522 -26.31 0.23 11.95
N PHE A 523 -24.97 0.36 12.00
CA PHE A 523 -24.08 -0.14 10.94
C PHE A 523 -23.53 -1.54 11.21
N SER A 524 -24.12 -2.27 12.15
CA SER A 524 -23.77 -3.65 12.48
C SER A 524 -22.29 -3.87 12.86
N ARG A 525 -21.69 -2.90 13.56
CA ARG A 525 -20.28 -2.91 13.98
C ARG A 525 -20.13 -3.42 15.40
N LYS A 526 -20.09 -4.74 15.55
CA LYS A 526 -20.15 -5.41 16.87
C LYS A 526 -19.06 -5.00 17.86
N GLU A 527 -17.80 -4.92 17.42
CA GLU A 527 -16.65 -4.62 18.29
C GLU A 527 -16.66 -3.14 18.71
N MET A 528 -16.97 -2.25 17.76
CA MET A 528 -17.12 -0.82 18.00
C MET A 528 -18.29 -0.51 18.95
N ALA A 529 -19.44 -1.15 18.74
CA ALA A 529 -20.61 -1.01 19.61
C ALA A 529 -20.30 -1.48 21.04
N ALA A 530 -19.60 -2.61 21.18
CA ALA A 530 -19.19 -3.12 22.49
C ALA A 530 -18.21 -2.18 23.20
N TYR A 531 -17.29 -1.55 22.46
CA TYR A 531 -16.37 -0.56 23.01
C TYR A 531 -17.12 0.69 23.52
N PHE A 532 -17.90 1.34 22.66
CA PHE A 532 -18.62 2.56 23.05
C PHE A 532 -19.58 2.30 24.21
N TRP A 533 -20.25 1.14 24.22
CA TRP A 533 -21.10 0.74 25.33
C TRP A 533 -20.38 0.71 26.69
N GLN A 534 -19.12 0.24 26.73
CA GLN A 534 -18.31 0.21 27.95
C GLN A 534 -17.99 1.61 28.49
N GLN A 535 -18.00 2.63 27.62
CA GLN A 535 -17.68 4.01 27.94
C GLN A 535 -18.93 4.87 28.22
N THR A 536 -20.15 4.33 28.07
CA THR A 536 -21.38 5.10 28.34
C THR A 536 -21.63 5.34 29.82
N ASP A 537 -22.20 6.49 30.16
CA ASP A 537 -22.59 6.83 31.54
C ASP A 537 -23.78 6.00 32.03
N ARG A 538 -24.58 5.46 31.09
CA ARG A 538 -25.81 4.69 31.36
C ARG A 538 -25.76 3.29 30.73
N PRO A 539 -24.86 2.39 31.18
CA PRO A 539 -24.60 1.12 30.50
C PRO A 539 -25.81 0.18 30.47
N LEU A 540 -26.67 0.18 31.49
CA LEU A 540 -27.88 -0.64 31.51
C LEU A 540 -28.91 -0.21 30.46
N LEU A 541 -29.18 1.09 30.38
CA LEU A 541 -30.12 1.67 29.42
C LEU A 541 -29.61 1.47 27.98
N SER A 542 -28.33 1.79 27.75
CA SER A 542 -27.64 1.61 26.48
C SER A 542 -27.71 0.15 25.98
N ALA A 543 -27.49 -0.82 26.87
CA ALA A 543 -27.59 -2.24 26.52
C ALA A 543 -29.01 -2.67 26.13
N LEU A 544 -30.03 -2.21 26.86
CA LEU A 544 -31.43 -2.52 26.53
C LEU A 544 -31.81 -1.96 25.16
N ILE A 545 -31.44 -0.72 24.88
CA ILE A 545 -31.68 -0.07 23.59
C ILE A 545 -30.93 -0.81 22.48
N ALA A 546 -29.67 -1.19 22.69
CA ALA A 546 -28.89 -1.95 21.70
C ALA A 546 -29.52 -3.32 21.37
N VAL A 547 -29.93 -4.10 22.38
CA VAL A 547 -30.63 -5.39 22.18
C VAL A 547 -31.91 -5.19 21.39
N TRP A 548 -32.67 -4.17 21.77
CA TRP A 548 -33.97 -3.89 21.21
C TRP A 548 -33.87 -3.41 19.75
N LEU A 549 -32.95 -2.48 19.47
CA LEU A 549 -32.68 -1.96 18.13
C LEU A 549 -32.14 -3.05 17.20
N ALA A 550 -31.18 -3.86 17.66
CA ALA A 550 -30.64 -4.98 16.89
C ALA A 550 -31.74 -6.01 16.53
N ASN A 551 -32.67 -6.28 17.43
CA ASN A 551 -33.80 -7.17 17.16
C ASN A 551 -34.76 -6.61 16.09
N CYS A 552 -35.05 -5.30 16.15
CA CYS A 552 -35.87 -4.62 15.15
C CYS A 552 -35.22 -4.62 13.77
N LEU A 553 -33.93 -4.28 13.68
CA LEU A 553 -33.15 -4.31 12.44
C LEU A 553 -33.03 -5.75 11.90
N ARG A 554 -32.78 -6.74 12.75
CA ARG A 554 -32.78 -8.15 12.34
C ARG A 554 -34.12 -8.56 11.70
N LYS A 555 -35.24 -8.26 12.35
CA LYS A 555 -36.58 -8.58 11.81
C LYS A 555 -36.84 -7.88 10.48
N TYR A 556 -36.33 -6.65 10.31
CA TYR A 556 -36.42 -5.94 9.04
C TYR A 556 -35.65 -6.65 7.93
N PHE A 557 -34.37 -6.94 8.14
CA PHE A 557 -33.54 -7.62 7.12
C PHE A 557 -34.01 -9.05 6.85
N GLN A 558 -34.62 -9.72 7.84
CA GLN A 558 -35.25 -11.02 7.65
C GLN A 558 -36.42 -10.96 6.67
N LYS A 559 -37.25 -9.91 6.72
CA LYS A 559 -38.35 -9.71 5.74
C LYS A 559 -37.85 -9.41 4.33
N ARG A 560 -36.60 -8.95 4.21
CA ARG A 560 -35.96 -8.54 2.95
C ARG A 560 -35.04 -9.63 2.38
N PHE A 561 -35.02 -10.82 2.99
CA PHE A 561 -34.18 -11.96 2.62
C PHE A 561 -32.67 -11.64 2.58
N ASN A 562 -32.21 -10.75 3.47
CA ASN A 562 -30.79 -10.41 3.59
C ASN A 562 -30.15 -11.20 4.74
N GLU A 563 -29.69 -12.42 4.46
CA GLU A 563 -29.17 -13.36 5.48
C GLU A 563 -27.90 -12.85 6.17
N THR A 564 -27.02 -12.14 5.46
CA THR A 564 -25.75 -11.62 6.02
C THR A 564 -25.99 -10.57 7.10
N MET A 565 -26.94 -9.66 6.88
CA MET A 565 -27.30 -8.67 7.91
C MET A 565 -28.06 -9.32 9.07
N VAL A 566 -28.93 -10.30 8.79
CA VAL A 566 -29.67 -11.04 9.83
C VAL A 566 -28.72 -11.74 10.80
N THR A 567 -27.69 -12.41 10.30
CA THR A 567 -26.68 -13.07 11.14
C THR A 567 -25.88 -12.04 11.93
N SER A 568 -25.45 -10.95 11.31
CA SER A 568 -24.68 -9.89 11.96
C SER A 568 -25.45 -9.23 13.13
N TYR A 569 -26.72 -8.85 12.93
CA TYR A 569 -27.55 -8.32 14.02
C TYR A 569 -27.89 -9.34 15.11
N ALA A 570 -27.99 -10.63 14.75
CA ALA A 570 -28.17 -11.69 15.75
C ALA A 570 -26.94 -11.83 16.66
N GLU A 571 -25.72 -11.66 16.12
CA GLU A 571 -24.49 -11.59 16.92
C GLU A 571 -24.51 -10.39 17.86
N ILE A 572 -24.86 -9.19 17.38
CA ILE A 572 -24.94 -7.98 18.23
C ILE A 572 -25.96 -8.14 19.34
N GLU A 573 -27.14 -8.69 19.04
CA GLU A 573 -28.16 -8.98 20.05
C GLU A 573 -27.64 -9.97 21.10
N ARG A 574 -26.96 -11.04 20.67
CA ARG A 574 -26.36 -12.04 21.56
C ARG A 574 -25.29 -11.40 22.46
N CYS A 575 -24.37 -10.63 21.89
CA CYS A 575 -23.32 -9.94 22.63
C CYS A 575 -23.92 -8.96 23.65
N SER A 576 -24.86 -8.12 23.22
CA SER A 576 -25.53 -7.14 24.08
C SER A 576 -26.29 -7.82 25.24
N LYS A 577 -26.92 -8.98 25.01
CA LYS A 577 -27.54 -9.80 26.07
C LYS A 577 -26.54 -10.34 27.09
N ILE A 578 -25.36 -10.79 26.64
CA ILE A 578 -24.29 -11.27 27.53
C ILE A 578 -23.76 -10.11 28.37
N LEU A 579 -23.55 -8.96 27.74
CA LEU A 579 -23.08 -7.74 28.38
C LEU A 579 -24.08 -7.20 29.40
N LEU A 580 -25.37 -7.14 29.05
CA LEU A 580 -26.46 -6.79 29.96
C LEU A 580 -26.49 -7.72 31.18
N LYS A 581 -26.38 -9.04 30.97
CA LYS A 581 -26.31 -10.01 32.07
C LYS A 581 -25.15 -9.72 33.00
N ARG A 582 -23.96 -9.38 32.49
CA ARG A 582 -22.77 -9.08 33.30
C ARG A 582 -22.97 -7.84 34.19
N VAL A 583 -23.41 -6.72 33.61
CA VAL A 583 -23.67 -5.48 34.37
C VAL A 583 -24.76 -5.71 35.41
N PHE A 584 -25.80 -6.44 35.03
CA PHE A 584 -26.90 -6.71 35.92
C PHE A 584 -26.57 -7.74 37.01
N THR A 585 -25.66 -8.69 36.78
CA THR A 585 -25.13 -9.59 37.84
C THR A 585 -24.21 -8.89 38.82
N ALA A 586 -23.53 -7.82 38.40
CA ALA A 586 -22.80 -6.94 39.30
C ALA A 586 -23.74 -6.04 40.13
N SER A 587 -24.98 -5.84 39.66
CA SER A 587 -26.04 -5.11 40.38
C SER A 587 -26.97 -6.06 41.16
N SER A 588 -27.53 -5.61 42.28
CA SER A 588 -28.31 -6.44 43.22
C SER A 588 -29.70 -6.92 42.75
N LYS A 589 -30.06 -6.82 41.46
CA LYS A 589 -31.45 -6.94 40.98
C LYS A 589 -31.83 -8.18 40.15
N ARG A 590 -31.11 -9.30 40.28
CA ARG A 590 -31.23 -10.58 39.51
C ARG A 590 -32.66 -11.06 39.11
N ARG A 591 -33.69 -10.90 39.95
CA ARG A 591 -35.05 -11.43 39.69
C ARG A 591 -35.85 -10.67 38.61
N GLN A 592 -35.56 -9.40 38.36
CA GLN A 592 -36.32 -8.60 37.38
C GLN A 592 -35.93 -8.93 35.92
N LEU A 593 -34.70 -9.40 35.69
CA LEU A 593 -34.17 -9.73 34.37
C LEU A 593 -34.77 -11.03 33.80
N ASP A 594 -34.90 -12.08 34.60
CA ASP A 594 -35.47 -13.35 34.13
C ASP A 594 -36.93 -13.18 33.70
N CYS A 595 -37.67 -12.29 34.39
CA CYS A 595 -39.03 -11.93 34.03
C CYS A 595 -39.07 -11.09 32.72
N TRP A 596 -38.22 -10.06 32.60
CA TRP A 596 -38.17 -9.19 31.41
C TRP A 596 -37.67 -9.92 30.15
N ILE A 597 -36.64 -10.77 30.27
CA ILE A 597 -36.10 -11.59 29.16
C ILE A 597 -37.13 -12.62 28.70
N GLN A 598 -37.85 -13.26 29.62
CA GLN A 598 -38.92 -14.20 29.26
C GLN A 598 -40.10 -13.51 28.56
N HIS A 599 -40.37 -12.24 28.88
CA HIS A 599 -41.53 -11.50 28.40
C HIS A 599 -41.24 -10.54 27.24
N LYS A 600 -40.05 -10.61 26.62
CA LYS A 600 -39.64 -9.77 25.46
C LYS A 600 -39.92 -8.26 25.65
N GLY A 601 -39.84 -7.77 26.89
CA GLY A 601 -40.02 -6.34 27.20
C GLY A 601 -41.47 -5.81 27.24
N THR A 602 -42.49 -6.66 27.37
CA THR A 602 -43.88 -6.22 27.56
C THR A 602 -44.43 -6.62 28.94
N ALA A 603 -45.05 -5.66 29.65
CA ALA A 603 -45.89 -5.97 30.79
C ALA A 603 -47.14 -6.77 30.35
N PRO A 604 -47.81 -7.53 31.23
CA PRO A 604 -49.04 -8.29 30.93
C PRO A 604 -50.17 -7.46 30.30
N ASN A 605 -50.11 -6.15 30.49
CA ASN A 605 -51.02 -5.11 30.07
C ASN A 605 -50.53 -4.32 28.83
N GLY A 606 -49.49 -4.80 28.14
CA GLY A 606 -49.07 -4.27 26.83
C GLY A 606 -48.29 -2.95 26.86
N GLN A 607 -47.99 -2.40 28.04
CA GLN A 607 -47.10 -1.26 28.19
C GLN A 607 -45.63 -1.68 28.26
N VAL A 608 -44.78 -0.91 27.58
CA VAL A 608 -43.32 -0.99 27.67
C VAL A 608 -42.90 -0.33 28.98
N ILE A 609 -42.27 -1.11 29.86
CA ILE A 609 -41.73 -0.59 31.13
C ILE A 609 -40.40 0.08 30.83
N TRP A 610 -40.35 1.41 30.98
CA TRP A 610 -39.12 2.21 31.02
C TRP A 610 -38.46 2.14 32.39
#